data_AF-A0A1Y0IQ16-F1
#
_entry.id   AF-A0A1Y0IQ16-F1
#
_cell.length_a   1.000
_cell.length_b   1.000
_cell.length_c   1.000
_cell.angle_alpha   90.00
_cell.angle_beta   90.00
_cell.angle_gamma   90.00
#
_symmetry.space_group_name_H-M   'P 1'
#
loop_
_entity.id
_entity.type
_entity.pdbx_description
1 polymer ?
#
loop_
_entity_poly.entity_id
_entity_poly.type
_entity_poly.pdbx_seq_one_letter_code
_entity_poly.pdbx_strand_id
1 'polypeptide(L)'
;MRSQLVVERFLGANFVDEPDESAFEDFCVELNQLYDVELESEPYTNLIRHTIRKHAAMLSFLIDANTTVVYPSFYRPRWEVKSGYKEAVRRGANLYETEVFNMLFQFHGGRFRGDGIALMCHGPNGFQDEWILLCPDDTEMRIQAESNKYREIALAMTFRAQMNSDLQSELLENLSALLPAKRCANSLMHEYGHVLQYRLWESEGIQVRDFAALYRWFLERGYAQNVSARIPKFADYPDETKLRFLKEAFVEDYRIGLNVEKNGGIFELPNAYCFRGDFEDPSLMAEGVEIVKQAVKKKTSSFRGSYGQANEPDRVLLTDQIMANSSDFSTRNPRMTTEDHQAVLDRLHAKSKLQPV
;
A
#
# COMPACT_ATOMS: atom_id res chain seq x y z
N MET A 1 -9.73 31.57 -2.76
CA MET A 1 -8.94 32.70 -3.29
C MET A 1 -7.61 32.91 -2.57
N ARG A 2 -7.48 32.66 -1.26
CA ARG A 2 -6.18 32.77 -0.54
C ARG A 2 -5.22 31.58 -0.76
N SER A 3 -5.72 30.38 -1.03
CA SER A 3 -4.92 29.19 -1.39
C SER A 3 -4.24 29.26 -2.77
N GLN A 4 -4.62 30.21 -3.62
CA GLN A 4 -4.14 30.34 -4.99
C GLN A 4 -2.79 31.10 -5.08
N LEU A 5 -2.53 31.98 -4.11
CA LEU A 5 -1.33 32.83 -4.07
C LEU A 5 -0.07 32.10 -3.58
N VAL A 6 -0.22 31.08 -2.73
CA VAL A 6 0.88 30.29 -2.17
C VAL A 6 1.58 29.45 -3.25
N VAL A 7 0.81 28.96 -4.22
CA VAL A 7 1.30 28.09 -5.29
C VAL A 7 1.96 28.87 -6.43
N GLU A 8 1.51 30.10 -6.72
CA GLU A 8 2.10 30.93 -7.78
C GLU A 8 3.48 31.49 -7.41
N ARG A 9 3.79 31.69 -6.11
CA ARG A 9 5.12 32.19 -5.69
C ARG A 9 6.23 31.13 -5.70
N PHE A 10 5.91 29.85 -5.56
CA PHE A 10 6.92 28.77 -5.54
C PHE A 10 7.38 28.34 -6.94
N LEU A 11 6.55 28.54 -7.97
CA LEU A 11 6.84 28.10 -9.36
C LEU A 11 7.70 29.09 -10.17
N GLY A 12 8.04 30.26 -9.60
CA GLY A 12 8.85 31.30 -10.26
C GLY A 12 10.34 31.32 -9.87
N ALA A 13 10.76 30.53 -8.88
CA ALA A 13 12.16 30.45 -8.47
C ALA A 13 12.86 29.39 -9.32
N ASN A 14 13.75 29.85 -10.21
CA ASN A 14 14.57 28.99 -11.03
C ASN A 14 15.27 27.94 -10.17
N PHE A 15 15.24 26.70 -10.64
CA PHE A 15 16.11 25.62 -10.21
C PHE A 15 17.56 26.13 -10.18
N VAL A 16 18.29 25.73 -9.14
CA VAL A 16 19.69 26.06 -8.80
C VAL A 16 19.79 27.12 -7.68
N ASP A 17 20.48 26.70 -6.62
CA ASP A 17 20.81 27.39 -5.37
C ASP A 17 19.77 27.36 -4.25
N GLU A 18 20.31 27.35 -3.02
CA GLU A 18 19.65 27.10 -1.74
C GLU A 18 18.26 27.77 -1.64
N PRO A 19 17.25 27.09 -1.06
CA PRO A 19 15.92 27.66 -0.96
C PRO A 19 15.99 28.98 -0.18
N ASP A 20 15.54 30.06 -0.83
CA ASP A 20 15.44 31.41 -0.27
C ASP A 20 14.76 31.35 1.11
N GLU A 21 15.54 31.63 2.16
CA GLU A 21 15.08 31.58 3.56
C GLU A 21 13.84 32.45 3.79
N SER A 22 13.67 33.53 3.02
CA SER A 22 12.52 34.43 3.16
C SER A 22 11.22 33.78 2.68
N ALA A 23 11.25 33.03 1.59
CA ALA A 23 10.08 32.31 1.08
C ALA A 23 9.66 31.14 2.01
N PHE A 24 10.64 30.55 2.71
CA PHE A 24 10.41 29.50 3.71
C PHE A 24 9.83 30.04 5.03
N GLU A 25 10.30 31.21 5.48
CA GLU A 25 9.73 31.88 6.65
C GLU A 25 8.28 32.31 6.40
N ASP A 26 7.99 32.83 5.20
CA ASP A 26 6.62 33.16 4.79
C ASP A 26 5.70 31.92 4.84
N PHE A 27 6.13 30.75 4.35
CA PHE A 27 5.35 29.50 4.44
C PHE A 27 5.12 29.03 5.88
N CYS A 28 6.12 29.12 6.75
CA CYS A 28 5.99 28.76 8.17
C CYS A 28 5.05 29.71 8.92
N VAL A 29 5.11 31.00 8.59
CA VAL A 29 4.21 32.03 9.12
C VAL A 29 2.79 31.78 8.62
N GLU A 30 2.61 31.41 7.35
CA GLU A 30 1.29 31.11 6.78
C GLU A 30 0.69 29.82 7.35
N LEU A 31 1.49 28.76 7.55
CA LEU A 31 1.09 27.55 8.29
C LEU A 31 0.65 27.86 9.73
N ASN A 32 1.41 28.70 10.44
CA ASN A 32 1.04 29.13 11.79
C ASN A 32 -0.24 29.98 11.80
N GLN A 33 -0.46 30.82 10.78
CA GLN A 33 -1.64 31.67 10.67
C GLN A 33 -2.89 30.93 10.16
N LEU A 34 -2.74 29.88 9.35
CA LEU A 34 -3.84 29.09 8.79
C LEU A 34 -4.41 28.05 9.77
N TYR A 35 -3.60 27.55 10.70
CA TYR A 35 -3.95 26.38 11.50
C TYR A 35 -4.00 26.61 13.02
N ASP A 36 -3.82 27.87 13.48
CA ASP A 36 -3.86 28.26 14.90
C ASP A 36 -3.09 27.28 15.81
N VAL A 37 -1.95 26.79 15.30
CA VAL A 37 -1.14 25.81 16.03
C VAL A 37 -0.27 26.60 17.00
N GLU A 38 -0.78 26.82 18.21
CA GLU A 38 0.09 27.10 19.35
C GLU A 38 0.96 25.86 19.58
N LEU A 39 2.12 25.82 18.92
CA LEU A 39 3.13 24.81 19.13
C LEU A 39 3.82 25.07 20.48
N GLU A 40 3.13 24.76 21.57
CA GLU A 40 3.55 25.08 22.94
C GLU A 40 4.80 24.31 23.46
N SER A 41 5.50 23.54 22.62
CA SER A 41 6.78 22.93 23.02
C SER A 41 7.88 23.10 21.96
N GLU A 42 8.91 23.89 22.31
CA GLU A 42 10.12 24.14 21.50
C GLU A 42 10.74 22.88 20.83
N PRO A 43 10.79 21.69 21.46
CA PRO A 43 11.42 20.51 20.85
C PRO A 43 10.64 19.95 19.65
N TYR A 44 9.31 19.99 19.68
CA TYR A 44 8.48 19.46 18.60
C TYR A 44 8.43 20.41 17.41
N THR A 45 8.38 21.72 17.65
CA THR A 45 8.46 22.76 16.62
C THR A 45 9.75 22.65 15.80
N ASN A 46 10.89 22.45 16.47
CA ASN A 46 12.18 22.32 15.81
C ASN A 46 12.29 21.02 15.00
N LEU A 47 11.72 19.92 15.49
CA LEU A 47 11.64 18.66 14.75
C LEU A 47 10.79 18.80 13.47
N ILE A 48 9.64 19.46 13.57
CA ILE A 48 8.75 19.70 12.44
C ILE A 48 9.43 20.59 11.40
N ARG A 49 9.99 21.74 11.81
CA ARG A 49 10.73 22.64 10.91
C ARG A 49 11.89 21.94 10.23
N HIS A 50 12.69 21.17 10.97
CA HIS A 50 13.82 20.43 10.40
C HIS A 50 13.37 19.38 9.39
N THR A 51 12.28 18.65 9.68
CA THR A 51 11.75 17.61 8.79
C THR A 51 11.16 18.23 7.52
N ILE A 52 10.40 19.33 7.65
CA ILE A 52 9.88 20.07 6.49
C ILE A 52 11.03 20.59 5.62
N ARG A 53 12.07 21.22 6.22
CA ARG A 53 13.25 21.68 5.47
C ARG A 53 13.95 20.55 4.73
N LYS A 54 14.18 19.43 5.42
CA LYS A 54 14.89 18.29 4.85
C LYS A 54 14.13 17.64 3.69
N HIS A 55 12.79 17.70 3.70
CA HIS A 55 11.94 17.01 2.73
C HIS A 55 11.10 17.99 1.87
N ALA A 56 11.50 19.25 1.78
CA ALA A 56 10.71 20.30 1.14
C ALA A 56 10.38 19.99 -0.33
N ALA A 57 11.35 19.47 -1.10
CA ALA A 57 11.15 19.10 -2.51
C ALA A 57 10.17 17.93 -2.70
N MET A 58 10.20 16.96 -1.78
CA MET A 58 9.24 15.86 -1.77
C MET A 58 7.83 16.39 -1.42
N LEU A 59 7.75 17.23 -0.38
CA LEU A 59 6.47 17.79 0.07
C LEU A 59 5.82 18.69 -0.99
N SER A 60 6.59 19.51 -1.70
CA SER A 60 6.07 20.36 -2.77
C SER A 60 5.57 19.57 -3.98
N PHE A 61 6.11 18.36 -4.18
CA PHE A 61 5.61 17.44 -5.20
C PHE A 61 4.31 16.74 -4.79
N LEU A 62 4.19 16.38 -3.51
CA LEU A 62 3.03 15.67 -2.97
C LEU A 62 1.83 16.59 -2.71
N ILE A 63 2.09 17.84 -2.33
CA ILE A 63 1.08 18.82 -1.89
C ILE A 63 0.90 19.88 -2.96
N ASP A 64 -0.32 19.95 -3.51
CA ASP A 64 -0.75 20.98 -4.45
C ASP A 64 -1.83 21.89 -3.86
N ALA A 65 -2.30 22.86 -4.66
CA ALA A 65 -3.35 23.81 -4.27
C ALA A 65 -4.66 23.14 -3.82
N ASN A 66 -4.89 21.88 -4.21
CA ASN A 66 -6.10 21.11 -3.94
C ASN A 66 -5.88 20.09 -2.82
N THR A 67 -4.72 20.10 -2.17
CA THR A 67 -4.37 19.14 -1.13
C THR A 67 -4.82 19.63 0.23
N THR A 68 -5.66 18.83 0.89
CA THR A 68 -6.05 19.02 2.29
C THR A 68 -5.04 18.31 3.19
N VAL A 69 -4.46 19.02 4.15
CA VAL A 69 -3.55 18.45 5.15
C VAL A 69 -4.30 18.26 6.45
N VAL A 70 -4.16 17.09 7.07
CA VAL A 70 -4.77 16.77 8.37
C VAL A 70 -3.67 16.74 9.43
N TYR A 71 -3.72 17.71 10.34
CA TYR A 71 -2.78 17.90 11.44
C TYR A 71 -3.47 18.56 12.66
N PRO A 72 -3.10 18.24 13.91
CA PRO A 72 -2.12 17.22 14.32
C PRO A 72 -2.59 15.80 14.03
N SER A 73 -1.64 14.89 13.78
CA SER A 73 -1.89 13.47 13.59
C SER A 73 -0.91 12.64 14.41
N PHE A 74 -1.19 11.35 14.60
CA PHE A 74 -0.37 10.43 15.40
C PHE A 74 0.96 10.13 14.70
N TYR A 75 1.96 11.00 14.88
CA TYR A 75 3.28 10.80 14.30
C TYR A 75 3.91 9.48 14.79
N ARG A 76 4.36 8.64 13.85
CA ARG A 76 5.04 7.40 14.20
C ARG A 76 6.37 7.71 14.88
N PRO A 77 6.62 7.18 16.09
CA PRO A 77 7.86 7.47 16.80
C PRO A 77 9.06 6.86 16.07
N ARG A 78 10.22 7.54 16.15
CA ARG A 78 11.44 7.13 15.45
C ARG A 78 11.89 5.70 15.76
N TRP A 79 11.63 5.21 16.97
CA TRP A 79 12.01 3.85 17.37
C TRP A 79 11.18 2.80 16.61
N GLU A 80 9.90 3.07 16.36
CA GLU A 80 9.00 2.19 15.61
C GLU A 80 9.50 2.07 14.18
N VAL A 81 9.72 3.21 13.51
CA VAL A 81 10.18 3.26 12.13
C VAL A 81 11.56 2.62 11.95
N LYS A 82 12.53 2.94 12.82
CA LYS A 82 13.87 2.35 12.73
C LYS A 82 13.86 0.84 12.97
N SER A 83 13.05 0.37 13.91
CA SER A 83 12.95 -1.06 14.23
C SER A 83 12.19 -1.80 13.13
N GLY A 84 11.12 -1.21 12.60
CA GLY A 84 10.36 -1.74 11.48
C GLY A 84 11.19 -1.84 10.20
N TYR A 85 11.98 -0.82 9.88
CA TYR A 85 12.91 -0.87 8.75
C TYR A 85 13.92 -2.01 8.87
N LYS A 86 14.58 -2.12 10.04
CA LYS A 86 15.53 -3.21 10.31
C LYS A 86 14.87 -4.58 10.17
N GLU A 87 13.66 -4.73 10.68
CA GLU A 87 12.92 -5.98 10.65
C GLU A 87 12.48 -6.36 9.22
N ALA A 88 11.99 -5.40 8.42
CA ALA A 88 11.65 -5.60 7.02
C ALA A 88 12.87 -6.04 6.19
N VAL A 89 14.01 -5.37 6.37
CA VAL A 89 15.27 -5.75 5.71
C VAL A 89 15.74 -7.13 6.15
N ARG A 90 15.69 -7.43 7.46
CA ARG A 90 16.03 -8.76 8.00
C ARG A 90 15.19 -9.87 7.35
N ARG A 91 13.94 -9.57 7.02
CA ARG A 91 13.00 -10.48 6.36
C ARG A 91 13.20 -10.62 4.85
N GLY A 92 13.97 -9.73 4.23
CA GLY A 92 14.37 -9.83 2.83
C GLY A 92 13.84 -8.71 1.93
N ALA A 93 13.10 -7.73 2.46
CA ALA A 93 12.73 -6.55 1.68
C ALA A 93 13.98 -5.68 1.40
N ASN A 94 14.24 -5.37 0.13
CA ASN A 94 15.40 -4.59 -0.27
C ASN A 94 15.08 -3.08 -0.28
N LEU A 95 14.82 -2.56 0.92
CA LEU A 95 14.49 -1.14 1.16
C LEU A 95 15.69 -0.19 0.98
N TYR A 96 16.85 -0.69 0.53
CA TYR A 96 18.01 0.15 0.19
C TYR A 96 17.90 0.77 -1.20
N GLU A 97 17.01 0.24 -2.04
CA GLU A 97 16.77 0.70 -3.41
C GLU A 97 15.58 1.66 -3.55
N THR A 98 14.94 2.02 -2.43
CA THR A 98 13.74 2.84 -2.37
C THR A 98 13.86 3.81 -1.21
N GLU A 99 13.45 5.06 -1.37
CA GLU A 99 13.50 6.04 -0.29
C GLU A 99 12.29 5.89 0.65
N VAL A 100 12.54 5.87 1.95
CA VAL A 100 11.49 5.72 2.98
C VAL A 100 11.37 7.01 3.78
N PHE A 101 10.18 7.59 3.78
CA PHE A 101 9.89 8.85 4.48
C PHE A 101 8.90 8.61 5.62
N ASN A 102 9.16 9.18 6.79
CA ASN A 102 8.22 9.17 7.91
C ASN A 102 7.49 10.51 7.98
N MET A 103 6.23 10.51 7.55
CA MET A 103 5.42 11.72 7.40
C MET A 103 4.92 12.23 8.76
N LEU A 104 4.82 13.55 8.89
CA LEU A 104 4.34 14.22 10.12
C LEU A 104 2.82 14.45 10.13
N PHE A 105 2.18 14.37 8.97
CA PHE A 105 0.76 14.66 8.79
C PHE A 105 0.18 13.73 7.72
N GLN A 106 -1.13 13.54 7.79
CA GLN A 106 -1.88 12.91 6.72
C GLN A 106 -2.28 13.97 5.70
N PHE A 107 -2.51 13.56 4.45
CA PHE A 107 -2.89 14.47 3.39
C PHE A 107 -3.82 13.82 2.38
N HIS A 108 -4.69 14.63 1.81
CA HIS A 108 -5.65 14.25 0.80
C HIS A 108 -5.55 15.21 -0.37
N GLY A 109 -4.76 14.83 -1.37
CA GLY A 109 -4.56 15.59 -2.60
C GLY A 109 -5.33 15.01 -3.78
N GLY A 110 -5.42 15.80 -4.85
CA GLY A 110 -6.01 15.33 -6.11
C GLY A 110 -5.17 14.24 -6.79
N ARG A 111 -3.87 14.18 -6.51
CA ARG A 111 -2.92 13.21 -7.09
C ARG A 111 -2.54 12.06 -6.16
N PHE A 112 -2.49 12.34 -4.86
CA PHE A 112 -1.98 11.43 -3.86
C PHE A 112 -2.88 11.46 -2.63
N ARG A 113 -3.11 10.29 -2.04
CA ARG A 113 -3.88 10.15 -0.80
C ARG A 113 -3.03 9.47 0.25
N GLY A 114 -2.60 10.23 1.24
CA GLY A 114 -1.85 9.79 2.40
C GLY A 114 -2.69 9.76 3.67
N ASP A 115 -3.99 9.42 3.52
CA ASP A 115 -4.96 9.16 4.60
C ASP A 115 -4.89 7.71 5.13
N GLY A 116 -4.10 6.85 4.47
CA GLY A 116 -3.82 5.48 4.91
C GLY A 116 -2.66 5.34 5.90
N ILE A 117 -2.15 4.11 6.04
CA ILE A 117 -1.05 3.72 6.95
C ILE A 117 0.32 4.05 6.35
N ALA A 118 0.42 3.79 5.06
CA ALA A 118 1.58 4.03 4.22
C ALA A 118 1.10 4.13 2.78
N LEU A 119 1.95 4.69 1.91
CA LEU A 119 1.74 4.65 0.47
C LEU A 119 3.06 4.55 -0.27
N MET A 120 3.03 3.92 -1.43
CA MET A 120 4.11 3.95 -2.40
C MET A 120 3.76 4.98 -3.48
N CYS A 121 4.73 5.80 -3.86
CA CYS A 121 4.60 6.72 -4.98
C CYS A 121 5.91 6.86 -5.76
N HIS A 122 5.79 7.38 -6.98
CA HIS A 122 6.94 7.80 -7.77
C HIS A 122 7.15 9.30 -7.60
N GLY A 123 8.40 9.70 -7.34
CA GLY A 123 8.83 11.08 -7.28
C GLY A 123 8.85 11.76 -8.66
N PRO A 124 9.42 12.98 -8.76
CA PRO A 124 9.42 13.77 -9.99
C PRO A 124 10.04 13.05 -11.19
N ASN A 125 11.05 12.20 -10.93
CA ASN A 125 11.77 11.45 -11.96
C ASN A 125 11.11 10.10 -12.32
N GLY A 126 9.87 9.87 -11.89
CA GLY A 126 9.11 8.66 -12.22
C GLY A 126 9.72 7.40 -11.58
N PHE A 127 9.83 6.31 -12.35
CA PHE A 127 10.37 5.02 -11.90
C PHE A 127 11.83 5.06 -11.42
N GLN A 128 12.55 6.17 -11.64
CA GLN A 128 13.91 6.35 -11.14
C GLN A 128 13.95 6.83 -9.68
N ASP A 129 12.81 7.24 -9.13
CA ASP A 129 12.69 7.85 -7.82
C ASP A 129 11.47 7.26 -7.10
N GLU A 130 11.64 6.10 -6.49
CA GLU A 130 10.57 5.36 -5.83
C GLU A 130 10.56 5.68 -4.33
N TRP A 131 9.40 6.11 -3.83
CA TRP A 131 9.21 6.55 -2.45
C TRP A 131 8.19 5.68 -1.74
N ILE A 132 8.47 5.35 -0.48
CA ILE A 132 7.50 4.80 0.46
C ILE A 132 7.29 5.86 1.55
N LEU A 133 6.08 6.38 1.63
CA LEU A 133 5.69 7.32 2.68
C LEU A 133 4.97 6.54 3.79
N LEU A 134 5.56 6.51 4.98
CA LEU A 134 4.87 6.07 6.19
C LEU A 134 4.02 7.23 6.70
N CYS A 135 2.71 7.08 6.61
CA CYS A 135 1.77 8.07 7.10
C CYS A 135 1.65 7.98 8.63
N PRO A 136 1.26 9.09 9.30
CA PRO A 136 0.91 9.07 10.71
C PRO A 136 -0.15 8.02 11.01
N ASP A 137 0.04 7.31 12.11
CA ASP A 137 -0.78 6.18 12.53
C ASP A 137 -0.59 5.93 14.02
N ASP A 138 -1.69 5.72 14.73
CA ASP A 138 -1.65 5.11 16.06
C ASP A 138 -1.53 3.60 15.87
N THR A 139 -0.29 3.13 15.74
CA THR A 139 0.00 1.72 15.45
C THR A 139 -0.54 0.79 16.54
N GLU A 140 -0.55 1.20 17.81
CA GLU A 140 -1.06 0.37 18.92
C GLU A 140 -2.58 0.21 18.83
N MET A 141 -3.30 1.33 18.65
CA MET A 141 -4.75 1.29 18.47
C MET A 141 -5.13 0.46 17.23
N ARG A 142 -4.36 0.58 16.14
CA ARG A 142 -4.57 -0.23 14.93
C ARG A 142 -4.36 -1.71 15.16
N ILE A 143 -3.27 -2.10 15.83
CA ILE A 143 -3.02 -3.51 16.18
C ILE A 143 -4.19 -4.06 16.98
N GLN A 144 -4.71 -3.29 17.94
CA GLN A 144 -5.85 -3.70 18.74
C GLN A 144 -7.12 -3.89 17.89
N ALA A 145 -7.42 -2.93 17.00
CA ALA A 145 -8.58 -2.98 16.12
C ALA A 145 -8.51 -4.15 15.12
N GLU A 146 -7.35 -4.34 14.47
CA GLU A 146 -7.10 -5.46 13.55
C GLU A 146 -7.19 -6.79 14.29
N SER A 147 -6.57 -6.91 15.47
CA SER A 147 -6.59 -8.13 16.28
C SER A 147 -8.01 -8.52 16.70
N ASN A 148 -8.83 -7.56 17.14
CA ASN A 148 -10.22 -7.83 17.49
C ASN A 148 -11.00 -8.34 16.29
N LYS A 149 -10.83 -7.71 15.12
CA LYS A 149 -11.47 -8.12 13.89
C LYS A 149 -11.09 -9.53 13.46
N TYR A 150 -9.80 -9.88 13.48
CA TYR A 150 -9.34 -11.22 13.12
C TYR A 150 -9.81 -12.29 14.11
N ARG A 151 -9.89 -11.96 15.40
CA ARG A 151 -10.48 -12.85 16.42
C ARG A 151 -11.94 -13.17 16.10
N GLU A 152 -12.74 -12.16 15.79
CA GLU A 152 -14.15 -12.32 15.45
C GLU A 152 -14.33 -13.20 14.20
N ILE A 153 -13.55 -12.94 13.15
CA ILE A 153 -13.56 -13.73 11.91
C ILE A 153 -13.18 -15.19 12.21
N ALA A 154 -12.07 -15.42 12.90
CA ALA A 154 -11.59 -16.77 13.19
C ALA A 154 -12.56 -17.57 14.06
N LEU A 155 -13.19 -16.94 15.06
CA LEU A 155 -14.25 -17.54 15.88
C LEU A 155 -15.46 -17.94 15.02
N ALA A 156 -15.94 -17.04 14.16
CA ALA A 156 -17.07 -17.30 13.29
C ALA A 156 -16.80 -18.44 12.29
N MET A 157 -15.59 -18.49 11.72
CA MET A 157 -15.19 -19.54 10.78
C MET A 157 -15.02 -20.89 11.47
N THR A 158 -14.39 -20.92 12.65
CA THR A 158 -14.23 -22.16 13.42
C THR A 158 -15.58 -22.74 13.85
N PHE A 159 -16.52 -21.89 14.31
CA PHE A 159 -17.87 -22.33 14.68
C PHE A 159 -18.62 -22.99 13.51
N ARG A 160 -18.29 -22.63 12.27
CA ARG A 160 -18.88 -23.18 11.06
C ARG A 160 -18.08 -24.32 10.43
N ALA A 161 -17.04 -24.80 11.11
CA ALA A 161 -16.10 -25.79 10.59
C ALA A 161 -15.44 -25.35 9.26
N GLN A 162 -15.23 -24.05 9.09
CA GLN A 162 -14.58 -23.43 7.93
C GLN A 162 -13.11 -23.06 8.21
N MET A 163 -12.63 -23.28 9.43
CA MET A 163 -11.24 -23.07 9.83
C MET A 163 -10.85 -24.18 10.80
N ASN A 164 -9.63 -24.70 10.67
CA ASN A 164 -9.07 -25.66 11.62
C ASN A 164 -8.76 -24.96 12.96
N SER A 165 -9.09 -25.60 14.09
CA SER A 165 -8.81 -25.08 15.44
C SER A 165 -7.33 -24.85 15.74
N ASP A 166 -6.43 -25.64 15.13
CA ASP A 166 -4.99 -25.47 15.29
C ASP A 166 -4.53 -24.18 14.60
N LEU A 167 -5.03 -23.94 13.38
CA LEU A 167 -4.78 -22.69 12.66
C LEU A 167 -5.36 -21.49 13.40
N GLN A 168 -6.52 -21.66 14.05
CA GLN A 168 -7.12 -20.61 14.86
C GLN A 168 -6.22 -20.30 16.06
N SER A 169 -5.72 -21.31 16.75
CA SER A 169 -4.84 -21.13 17.91
C SER A 169 -3.55 -20.42 17.52
N GLU A 170 -2.92 -20.85 16.43
CA GLU A 170 -1.72 -20.22 15.88
C GLU A 170 -1.97 -18.74 15.53
N LEU A 171 -3.09 -18.45 14.85
CA LEU A 171 -3.48 -17.07 14.56
C LEU A 171 -3.61 -16.25 15.85
N LEU A 172 -4.32 -16.75 16.86
CA LEU A 172 -4.54 -16.03 18.13
C LEU A 172 -3.24 -15.75 18.88
N GLU A 173 -2.31 -16.71 18.90
CA GLU A 173 -0.98 -16.53 19.46
C GLU A 173 -0.21 -15.44 18.71
N ASN A 174 -0.24 -15.47 17.37
CA ASN A 174 0.42 -14.47 16.53
C ASN A 174 -0.15 -13.06 16.73
N LEU A 175 -1.48 -12.93 16.85
CA LEU A 175 -2.16 -11.68 17.15
C LEU A 175 -1.65 -11.09 18.49
N SER A 176 -1.45 -11.95 19.50
CA SER A 176 -1.01 -11.50 20.83
C SER A 176 0.46 -11.05 20.87
N ALA A 177 1.28 -11.50 19.92
CA ALA A 177 2.72 -11.24 19.87
C ALA A 177 3.10 -10.09 18.91
N LEU A 178 2.14 -9.42 18.28
CA LEU A 178 2.43 -8.35 17.34
C LEU A 178 2.82 -7.06 18.07
N LEU A 179 4.00 -6.54 17.73
CA LEU A 179 4.53 -5.28 18.23
C LEU A 179 4.46 -4.17 17.16
N PRO A 180 4.42 -2.87 17.54
CA PRO A 180 4.38 -1.76 16.58
C PRO A 180 5.49 -1.81 15.53
N ALA A 181 6.71 -2.18 15.92
CA ALA A 181 7.82 -2.35 14.98
C ALA A 181 7.56 -3.43 13.92
N LYS A 182 6.97 -4.57 14.30
CA LYS A 182 6.62 -5.64 13.36
C LYS A 182 5.48 -5.22 12.44
N ARG A 183 4.49 -4.48 12.95
CA ARG A 183 3.40 -3.93 12.13
C ARG A 183 3.91 -2.91 11.12
N CYS A 184 4.82 -2.04 11.54
CA CYS A 184 5.50 -1.08 10.68
C CYS A 184 6.32 -1.80 9.60
N ALA A 185 7.04 -2.87 9.97
CA ALA A 185 7.74 -3.72 9.00
C ALA A 185 6.78 -4.32 7.97
N ASN A 186 5.61 -4.80 8.38
CA ASN A 186 4.59 -5.33 7.46
C ASN A 186 4.12 -4.25 6.46
N SER A 187 3.91 -3.01 6.91
CA SER A 187 3.59 -1.90 6.01
C SER A 187 4.71 -1.64 5.00
N LEU A 188 5.96 -1.60 5.46
CA LEU A 188 7.12 -1.39 4.57
C LEU A 188 7.27 -2.51 3.53
N MET A 189 7.10 -3.76 3.95
CA MET A 189 7.19 -4.92 3.05
C MET A 189 6.06 -4.94 2.03
N HIS A 190 4.83 -4.59 2.43
CA HIS A 190 3.70 -4.41 1.52
C HIS A 190 4.00 -3.30 0.51
N GLU A 191 4.41 -2.12 0.96
CA GLU A 191 4.69 -1.01 0.03
C GLU A 191 5.85 -1.31 -0.93
N TYR A 192 6.86 -2.03 -0.46
CA TYR A 192 7.93 -2.51 -1.33
C TYR A 192 7.47 -3.59 -2.31
N GLY A 193 6.45 -4.39 -1.97
CA GLY A 193 5.83 -5.31 -2.92
C GLY A 193 5.19 -4.57 -4.11
N HIS A 194 4.63 -3.38 -3.89
CA HIS A 194 4.15 -2.54 -5.00
C HIS A 194 5.30 -2.04 -5.88
N VAL A 195 6.42 -1.61 -5.29
CA VAL A 195 7.64 -1.27 -6.03
C VAL A 195 8.05 -2.42 -6.96
N LEU A 196 8.15 -3.64 -6.42
CA LEU A 196 8.51 -4.82 -7.20
C LEU A 196 7.50 -5.15 -8.30
N GLN A 197 6.21 -5.04 -7.99
CA GLN A 197 5.14 -5.26 -8.94
C GLN A 197 5.25 -4.32 -10.15
N TYR A 198 5.49 -3.03 -9.91
CA TYR A 198 5.68 -2.04 -10.98
C TYR A 198 6.91 -2.33 -11.83
N ARG A 199 8.07 -2.55 -11.19
CA ARG A 199 9.32 -2.92 -11.88
C ARG A 199 9.16 -4.19 -12.73
N LEU A 200 8.40 -5.16 -12.22
CA LEU A 200 8.12 -6.41 -12.93
C LEU A 200 7.33 -6.15 -14.22
N TRP A 201 6.25 -5.39 -14.17
CA TRP A 201 5.46 -5.05 -15.35
C TRP A 201 6.24 -4.20 -16.34
N GLU A 202 7.00 -3.21 -15.85
CA GLU A 202 7.88 -2.39 -16.70
C GLU A 202 8.87 -3.27 -17.47
N SER A 203 9.52 -4.21 -16.79
CA SER A 203 10.47 -5.13 -17.41
C SER A 203 9.85 -6.11 -18.42
N GLU A 204 8.52 -6.25 -18.42
CA GLU A 204 7.75 -7.03 -19.39
C GLU A 204 7.11 -6.13 -20.45
N GLY A 205 7.37 -4.82 -20.43
CA GLY A 205 6.82 -3.84 -21.37
C GLY A 205 5.32 -3.57 -21.16
N ILE A 206 4.76 -3.94 -20.00
CA ILE A 206 3.34 -3.78 -19.69
C ILE A 206 3.11 -2.40 -19.09
N GLN A 207 2.25 -1.61 -19.75
CA GLN A 207 1.85 -0.30 -19.24
C GLN A 207 0.88 -0.44 -18.07
N VAL A 208 1.06 0.37 -17.02
CA VAL A 208 0.20 0.35 -15.81
C VAL A 208 -1.27 0.62 -16.13
N ARG A 209 -1.54 1.39 -17.18
CA ARG A 209 -2.90 1.71 -17.64
C ARG A 209 -3.48 0.68 -18.62
N ASP A 210 -2.68 -0.28 -19.08
CA ASP A 210 -3.17 -1.37 -19.93
C ASP A 210 -3.78 -2.47 -19.05
N PHE A 211 -5.01 -2.24 -18.62
CA PHE A 211 -5.73 -3.16 -17.73
C PHE A 211 -5.91 -4.56 -18.34
N ALA A 212 -6.04 -4.65 -19.67
CA ALA A 212 -6.16 -5.93 -20.35
C ALA A 212 -4.83 -6.71 -20.33
N ALA A 213 -3.71 -6.05 -20.63
CA ALA A 213 -2.39 -6.69 -20.54
C ALA A 213 -2.06 -7.11 -19.10
N LEU A 214 -2.37 -6.28 -18.12
CA LEU A 214 -2.19 -6.61 -16.70
C LEU A 214 -3.03 -7.81 -16.27
N TYR A 215 -4.30 -7.85 -16.66
CA TYR A 215 -5.17 -8.98 -16.33
C TYR A 215 -4.70 -10.28 -17.00
N ARG A 216 -4.29 -10.20 -18.27
CA ARG A 216 -3.69 -11.32 -19.02
C ARG A 216 -2.46 -11.86 -18.31
N TRP A 217 -1.59 -10.97 -17.83
CA TRP A 217 -0.36 -11.36 -17.11
C TRP A 217 -0.65 -12.25 -15.89
N PHE A 218 -1.67 -11.89 -15.10
CA PHE A 218 -2.12 -12.68 -13.95
C PHE A 218 -2.76 -14.01 -14.38
N LEU A 219 -3.56 -13.99 -15.45
CA LEU A 219 -4.26 -15.16 -15.96
C LEU A 219 -3.30 -16.23 -16.49
N GLU A 220 -2.30 -15.84 -17.28
CA GLU A 220 -1.30 -16.74 -17.87
C GLU A 220 -0.43 -17.43 -16.82
N ARG A 221 -0.30 -16.84 -15.63
CA ARG A 221 0.45 -17.38 -14.49
C ARG A 221 -0.40 -18.21 -13.54
N GLY A 222 -1.68 -18.42 -13.85
CA GLY A 222 -2.63 -19.11 -12.96
C GLY A 222 -3.04 -18.30 -11.72
N TYR A 223 -2.50 -17.09 -11.56
CA TYR A 223 -2.71 -16.27 -10.37
C TYR A 223 -4.14 -15.75 -10.28
N ALA A 224 -4.75 -15.42 -11.42
CA ALA A 224 -6.13 -14.96 -11.47
C ALA A 224 -7.11 -16.00 -10.91
N GLN A 225 -6.92 -17.26 -11.27
CA GLN A 225 -7.71 -18.38 -10.79
C GLN A 225 -7.52 -18.59 -9.29
N ASN A 226 -6.27 -18.59 -8.82
CA ASN A 226 -5.94 -18.71 -7.40
C ASN A 226 -6.63 -17.63 -6.56
N VAL A 227 -6.47 -16.35 -6.91
CA VAL A 227 -7.08 -15.24 -6.18
C VAL A 227 -8.61 -15.29 -6.26
N SER A 228 -9.19 -15.65 -7.40
CA SER A 228 -10.66 -15.76 -7.52
C SER A 228 -11.27 -16.77 -6.56
N ALA A 229 -10.52 -17.83 -6.21
CA ALA A 229 -10.96 -18.82 -5.23
C ALA A 229 -10.86 -18.30 -3.78
N ARG A 230 -9.94 -17.38 -3.52
CA ARG A 230 -9.66 -16.81 -2.19
C ARG A 230 -10.65 -15.72 -1.79
N ILE A 231 -11.12 -14.92 -2.75
CA ILE A 231 -11.94 -13.72 -2.50
C ILE A 231 -13.45 -14.01 -2.57
N PRO A 232 -14.22 -13.79 -1.50
CA PRO A 232 -15.69 -13.90 -1.51
C PRO A 232 -16.35 -13.13 -2.67
N LYS A 233 -17.22 -13.78 -3.42
CA LYS A 233 -17.99 -13.22 -4.55
C LYS A 233 -17.13 -12.55 -5.61
N PHE A 234 -15.89 -13.02 -5.83
CA PHE A 234 -14.97 -12.42 -6.79
C PHE A 234 -15.61 -12.21 -8.18
N ALA A 235 -16.43 -13.15 -8.63
CA ALA A 235 -17.13 -13.10 -9.92
C ALA A 235 -18.08 -11.89 -10.07
N ASP A 236 -18.68 -11.43 -8.97
CA ASP A 236 -19.72 -10.40 -8.97
C ASP A 236 -19.13 -8.98 -9.06
N TYR A 237 -17.84 -8.83 -8.79
CA TYR A 237 -17.19 -7.51 -8.82
C TYR A 237 -16.99 -6.98 -10.24
N PRO A 238 -16.98 -5.65 -10.43
CA PRO A 238 -16.58 -5.04 -11.69
C PRO A 238 -15.18 -5.49 -12.14
N ASP A 239 -14.95 -5.57 -13.45
CA ASP A 239 -13.69 -6.07 -14.01
C ASP A 239 -12.45 -5.29 -13.53
N GLU A 240 -12.58 -3.97 -13.36
CA GLU A 240 -11.52 -3.11 -12.84
C GLU A 240 -11.25 -3.38 -11.35
N THR A 241 -12.30 -3.67 -10.57
CA THR A 241 -12.18 -4.07 -9.16
C THR A 241 -11.52 -5.44 -9.04
N LYS A 242 -11.84 -6.39 -9.93
CA LYS A 242 -11.15 -7.69 -10.00
C LYS A 242 -9.66 -7.51 -10.26
N LEU A 243 -9.28 -6.65 -11.20
CA LEU A 243 -7.86 -6.36 -11.46
C LEU A 243 -7.18 -5.78 -10.21
N ARG A 244 -7.81 -4.81 -9.53
CA ARG A 244 -7.28 -4.23 -8.30
C ARG A 244 -7.06 -5.29 -7.21
N PHE A 245 -8.00 -6.21 -7.02
CA PHE A 245 -7.80 -7.33 -6.10
C PHE A 245 -6.59 -8.19 -6.46
N LEU A 246 -6.37 -8.47 -7.74
CA LEU A 246 -5.17 -9.22 -8.18
C LEU A 246 -3.89 -8.46 -7.84
N LYS A 247 -3.88 -7.13 -8.03
CA LYS A 247 -2.72 -6.30 -7.70
C LYS A 247 -2.41 -6.29 -6.20
N GLU A 248 -3.42 -6.06 -5.36
CA GLU A 248 -3.25 -6.03 -3.90
C GLU A 248 -2.91 -7.42 -3.34
N ALA A 249 -3.58 -8.47 -3.81
CA ALA A 249 -3.28 -9.85 -3.42
C ALA A 249 -1.82 -10.21 -3.72
N PHE A 250 -1.32 -9.82 -4.90
CA PHE A 250 0.08 -10.08 -5.29
C PHE A 250 1.08 -9.47 -4.30
N VAL A 251 0.81 -8.25 -3.86
CA VAL A 251 1.67 -7.55 -2.90
C VAL A 251 1.58 -8.16 -1.51
N GLU A 252 0.39 -8.57 -1.08
CA GLU A 252 0.23 -9.31 0.17
C GLU A 252 0.95 -10.66 0.15
N ASP A 253 0.82 -11.42 -0.92
CA ASP A 253 1.48 -12.73 -1.04
C ASP A 253 3.01 -12.58 -1.04
N TYR A 254 3.55 -11.49 -1.63
CA TYR A 254 4.96 -11.13 -1.48
C TYR A 254 5.33 -10.92 0.00
N ARG A 255 4.58 -10.08 0.72
CA ARG A 255 4.81 -9.81 2.16
C ARG A 255 4.71 -11.07 3.00
N ILE A 256 3.70 -11.91 2.75
CA ILE A 256 3.49 -13.19 3.45
C ILE A 256 4.68 -14.11 3.20
N GLY A 257 5.16 -14.20 1.95
CA GLY A 257 6.34 -14.99 1.61
C GLY A 257 7.57 -14.61 2.44
N LEU A 258 7.84 -13.31 2.62
CA LEU A 258 8.96 -12.84 3.46
C LEU A 258 8.82 -13.24 4.94
N ASN A 259 7.59 -13.29 5.45
CA ASN A 259 7.33 -13.68 6.84
C ASN A 259 7.50 -15.18 7.06
N VAL A 260 6.95 -16.00 6.17
CA VAL A 260 6.97 -17.47 6.26
C VAL A 260 8.40 -18.00 6.17
N GLU A 261 9.23 -17.47 5.26
CA GLU A 261 10.62 -17.92 5.07
C GLU A 261 11.52 -17.69 6.30
N LYS A 262 11.20 -16.70 7.13
CA LYS A 262 12.10 -16.22 8.20
C LYS A 262 11.60 -16.49 9.61
N ASN A 263 10.30 -16.71 9.79
CA ASN A 263 9.69 -16.96 11.10
C ASN A 263 9.16 -18.41 11.25
N GLY A 264 9.64 -19.36 10.44
CA GLY A 264 9.30 -20.77 10.61
C GLY A 264 7.81 -21.09 10.39
N GLY A 265 7.13 -20.36 9.51
CA GLY A 265 5.70 -20.54 9.22
C GLY A 265 4.74 -19.58 9.92
N ILE A 266 5.23 -18.76 10.87
CA ILE A 266 4.38 -17.85 11.66
C ILE A 266 3.64 -16.83 10.77
N PHE A 267 2.32 -16.89 10.81
CA PHE A 267 1.40 -15.95 10.17
C PHE A 267 1.34 -14.62 10.93
N GLU A 268 2.23 -13.67 10.60
CA GLU A 268 2.14 -12.32 11.17
C GLU A 268 1.07 -11.48 10.46
N LEU A 269 0.20 -10.88 11.28
CA LEU A 269 -0.96 -10.05 10.94
C LEU A 269 -0.91 -9.43 9.52
N PRO A 270 -1.90 -9.73 8.68
CA PRO A 270 -2.01 -9.14 7.35
C PRO A 270 -2.24 -7.62 7.40
N ASN A 271 -1.75 -6.93 6.38
CA ASN A 271 -2.07 -5.53 6.17
C ASN A 271 -3.45 -5.47 5.48
N ALA A 272 -4.53 -5.41 6.25
CA ALA A 272 -5.94 -5.26 5.83
C ALA A 272 -6.55 -6.27 4.82
N TYR A 273 -5.77 -6.96 3.98
CA TYR A 273 -6.22 -7.73 2.81
C TYR A 273 -6.08 -9.24 3.00
N CYS A 274 -6.43 -9.76 4.18
CA CYS A 274 -6.60 -11.21 4.28
C CYS A 274 -7.93 -11.61 3.67
N PHE A 275 -7.85 -12.49 2.69
CA PHE A 275 -9.03 -13.02 2.06
C PHE A 275 -9.55 -14.17 2.90
N ARG A 276 -10.87 -14.25 3.07
CA ARG A 276 -11.51 -15.33 3.82
C ARG A 276 -11.04 -16.72 3.36
N GLY A 277 -10.84 -16.90 2.05
CA GLY A 277 -10.35 -18.16 1.49
C GLY A 277 -8.96 -18.56 1.96
N ASP A 278 -8.12 -17.65 2.45
CA ASP A 278 -6.81 -17.96 3.04
C ASP A 278 -6.95 -18.78 4.33
N PHE A 279 -8.01 -18.52 5.09
CA PHE A 279 -8.33 -19.25 6.32
C PHE A 279 -9.15 -20.53 6.05
N GLU A 280 -9.96 -20.55 4.98
CA GLU A 280 -10.74 -21.73 4.57
C GLU A 280 -9.85 -22.81 3.93
N ASP A 281 -8.88 -22.39 3.11
CA ASP A 281 -7.95 -23.28 2.42
C ASP A 281 -6.55 -22.63 2.33
N PRO A 282 -5.71 -22.83 3.36
CA PRO A 282 -4.35 -22.26 3.40
C PRO A 282 -3.46 -22.71 2.24
N SER A 283 -3.81 -23.79 1.54
CA SER A 283 -3.04 -24.24 0.37
C SER A 283 -3.12 -23.24 -0.79
N LEU A 284 -4.24 -22.51 -0.91
CA LEU A 284 -4.40 -21.46 -1.91
C LEU A 284 -3.47 -20.27 -1.64
N MET A 285 -3.31 -19.89 -0.37
CA MET A 285 -2.37 -18.84 0.01
C MET A 285 -0.93 -19.29 -0.25
N ALA A 286 -0.57 -20.53 0.09
CA ALA A 286 0.76 -21.07 -0.18
C ALA A 286 1.07 -21.13 -1.69
N GLU A 287 0.09 -21.51 -2.52
CA GLU A 287 0.20 -21.48 -3.98
C GLU A 287 0.42 -20.05 -4.48
N GLY A 288 -0.36 -19.07 -4.01
CA GLY A 288 -0.22 -17.67 -4.38
C GLY A 288 1.17 -17.11 -4.06
N VAL A 289 1.66 -17.37 -2.84
CA VAL A 289 3.03 -17.01 -2.40
C VAL A 289 4.09 -17.60 -3.33
N GLU A 290 3.97 -18.87 -3.73
CA GLU A 290 4.94 -19.51 -4.61
C GLU A 290 4.91 -18.91 -6.03
N ILE A 291 3.73 -18.61 -6.58
CA ILE A 291 3.60 -17.93 -7.88
C ILE A 291 4.30 -16.56 -7.84
N VAL A 292 4.04 -15.75 -6.80
CA VAL A 292 4.65 -14.43 -6.62
C VAL A 292 6.16 -14.54 -6.48
N LYS A 293 6.64 -15.48 -5.65
CA LYS A 293 8.08 -15.73 -5.47
C LYS A 293 8.77 -16.08 -6.78
N GLN A 294 8.18 -16.93 -7.61
CA GLN A 294 8.73 -17.27 -8.93
C GLN A 294 8.74 -16.09 -9.89
N ALA A 295 7.71 -15.24 -9.85
CA ALA A 295 7.62 -14.04 -10.67
C ALA A 295 8.70 -13.01 -10.31
N VAL A 296 8.92 -12.76 -9.02
CA VAL A 296 9.88 -11.77 -8.51
C VAL A 296 11.34 -12.28 -8.61
N LYS A 297 11.59 -13.57 -8.37
CA LYS A 297 12.95 -14.16 -8.39
C LYS A 297 13.66 -14.01 -9.75
N LYS A 298 12.91 -13.90 -10.84
CA LYS A 298 13.48 -13.89 -12.19
C LYS A 298 14.07 -12.54 -12.63
N LYS A 299 13.91 -11.43 -11.88
CA LYS A 299 14.23 -10.10 -12.42
C LYS A 299 14.86 -9.08 -11.45
N THR A 300 15.69 -9.53 -10.51
CA THR A 300 16.48 -8.62 -9.65
C THR A 300 17.68 -7.95 -10.33
N SER A 301 17.75 -7.91 -11.68
CA SER A 301 18.76 -7.13 -12.39
C SER A 301 18.21 -5.75 -12.75
N SER A 302 18.79 -4.71 -12.16
CA SER A 302 18.51 -3.28 -12.37
C SER A 302 18.31 -2.92 -13.84
N PHE A 303 17.05 -2.73 -14.26
CA PHE A 303 16.69 -2.16 -15.55
C PHE A 303 16.02 -0.81 -15.29
N ARG A 304 16.52 0.26 -15.92
CA ARG A 304 16.01 1.62 -15.78
C ARG A 304 15.31 2.00 -17.08
N GLY A 305 14.01 1.67 -17.18
CA GLY A 305 13.16 2.16 -18.25
C GLY A 305 12.70 3.61 -17.99
N SER A 306 12.15 4.24 -19.02
CA SER A 306 11.52 5.55 -18.95
C SER A 306 10.06 5.37 -19.35
N TYR A 307 9.18 5.32 -18.35
CA TYR A 307 7.73 5.37 -18.55
C TYR A 307 7.12 6.48 -17.68
N GLY A 308 6.10 7.12 -18.21
CA GLY A 308 5.45 8.28 -17.60
C GLY A 308 4.87 7.99 -16.21
N GLN A 309 4.73 9.05 -15.41
CA GLN A 309 4.23 9.01 -14.03
C GLN A 309 2.91 8.24 -13.93
N ALA A 310 2.96 7.03 -13.37
CA ALA A 310 1.79 6.25 -13.03
C ALA A 310 1.63 6.24 -11.51
N ASN A 311 0.71 7.06 -11.02
CA ASN A 311 0.24 7.01 -9.64
C ASN A 311 -1.22 6.55 -9.69
N GLU A 312 -1.52 5.40 -9.09
CA GLU A 312 -2.90 4.90 -9.00
C GLU A 312 -3.61 5.53 -7.80
N PRO A 313 -4.74 6.24 -7.98
CA PRO A 313 -5.36 7.05 -6.94
C PRO A 313 -6.15 6.31 -5.84
N ASP A 314 -6.18 4.97 -5.82
CA ASP A 314 -7.40 4.25 -5.39
C ASP A 314 -7.24 3.14 -4.33
N ARG A 315 -6.29 3.26 -3.41
CA ARG A 315 -6.06 2.23 -2.36
C ARG A 315 -7.07 2.20 -1.21
N VAL A 316 -7.63 3.33 -0.79
CA VAL A 316 -8.50 3.38 0.41
C VAL A 316 -9.91 2.84 0.15
N LEU A 317 -10.45 3.03 -1.06
CA LEU A 317 -11.80 2.55 -1.42
C LEU A 317 -11.91 1.01 -1.42
N LEU A 318 -10.82 0.29 -1.68
CA LEU A 318 -10.79 -1.18 -1.69
C LEU A 318 -10.92 -1.77 -0.30
N THR A 319 -10.29 -1.18 0.72
CA THR A 319 -10.30 -1.73 2.09
C THR A 319 -11.74 -1.72 2.64
N ASP A 320 -12.45 -0.61 2.49
CA ASP A 320 -13.84 -0.51 2.96
C ASP A 320 -14.79 -1.42 2.16
N GLN A 321 -14.56 -1.60 0.86
CA GLN A 321 -15.38 -2.46 -0.01
C GLN A 321 -15.14 -3.96 0.19
N ILE A 322 -13.89 -4.40 0.38
CA ILE A 322 -13.56 -5.80 0.70
C ILE A 322 -14.14 -6.15 2.07
N MET A 323 -13.98 -5.24 3.02
CA MET A 323 -14.39 -5.45 4.40
C MET A 323 -15.90 -5.40 4.60
N ALA A 324 -16.61 -4.48 3.93
CA ALA A 324 -18.08 -4.41 4.01
C ALA A 324 -18.75 -5.68 3.44
N ASN A 325 -18.16 -6.27 2.40
CA ASN A 325 -18.70 -7.46 1.73
C ASN A 325 -18.25 -8.79 2.35
N SER A 326 -17.30 -8.77 3.29
CA SER A 326 -16.91 -9.94 4.10
C SER A 326 -18.01 -10.42 5.07
N SER A 327 -19.06 -9.61 5.26
CA SER A 327 -20.21 -9.91 6.11
C SER A 327 -21.19 -10.92 5.49
N ASP A 328 -21.11 -11.18 4.18
CA ASP A 328 -21.97 -12.17 3.54
C ASP A 328 -21.35 -13.57 3.64
N PHE A 329 -21.84 -14.25 4.66
CA PHE A 329 -21.32 -15.47 5.23
C PHE A 329 -21.74 -16.74 4.48
N SER A 330 -22.38 -16.61 3.32
CA SER A 330 -22.91 -17.74 2.57
C SER A 330 -21.81 -18.68 2.04
N THR A 331 -22.14 -19.98 2.05
CA THR A 331 -21.26 -21.10 1.76
C THR A 331 -21.03 -21.26 0.26
N ARG A 332 -19.75 -21.40 -0.11
CA ARG A 332 -19.18 -21.58 -1.46
C ARG A 332 -19.08 -20.31 -2.29
N ASN A 333 -17.82 -19.86 -2.45
CA ASN A 333 -17.42 -19.03 -3.56
C ASN A 333 -17.56 -19.80 -4.87
N PRO A 334 -18.43 -19.39 -5.82
CA PRO A 334 -18.33 -19.90 -7.17
C PRO A 334 -16.95 -19.48 -7.71
N ARG A 335 -16.06 -20.46 -7.90
CA ARG A 335 -14.78 -20.23 -8.56
C ARG A 335 -15.07 -19.81 -10.00
N MET A 336 -14.44 -18.73 -10.45
CA MET A 336 -14.48 -18.37 -11.85
C MET A 336 -13.82 -19.47 -12.68
N THR A 337 -14.45 -19.87 -13.78
CA THR A 337 -13.83 -20.80 -14.73
C THR A 337 -12.81 -20.06 -15.60
N THR A 338 -12.04 -20.82 -16.40
CA THR A 338 -11.15 -20.23 -17.40
C THR A 338 -11.91 -19.35 -18.39
N GLU A 339 -13.11 -19.77 -18.78
CA GLU A 339 -13.99 -19.00 -19.67
C GLU A 339 -14.46 -17.69 -19.02
N ASP A 340 -14.80 -17.71 -17.73
CA ASP A 340 -15.20 -16.49 -17.00
C ASP A 340 -14.05 -15.46 -16.97
N HIS A 341 -12.82 -15.93 -16.73
CA HIS A 341 -11.63 -15.07 -16.75
C HIS A 341 -11.34 -14.54 -18.16
N GLN A 342 -11.51 -15.36 -19.19
CA GLN A 342 -11.34 -14.91 -20.56
C GLN A 342 -12.37 -13.84 -20.93
N ALA A 343 -13.61 -13.98 -20.47
CA ALA A 343 -14.66 -12.98 -20.67
C ALA A 343 -14.33 -11.64 -19.98
N VAL A 344 -13.69 -11.65 -18.80
CA VAL A 344 -13.18 -10.43 -18.15
C VAL A 344 -12.11 -9.77 -19.03
N LEU A 345 -11.14 -10.56 -19.52
CA LEU A 345 -10.07 -10.06 -20.38
C LEU A 345 -10.62 -9.41 -21.65
N ASP A 346 -11.59 -10.04 -22.30
CA ASP A 346 -12.22 -9.54 -23.52
C ASP A 346 -12.93 -8.20 -23.28
N ARG A 347 -13.64 -8.05 -22.14
CA ARG A 347 -14.31 -6.79 -21.77
C ARG A 347 -13.33 -5.68 -21.43
N LEU A 348 -12.24 -5.98 -20.71
CA LEU A 348 -11.18 -5.01 -20.45
C LEU A 348 -10.51 -4.52 -21.74
N HIS A 349 -10.28 -5.44 -22.68
CA HIS A 349 -9.71 -5.13 -23.99
C HIS A 349 -10.67 -4.33 -24.89
N ALA A 350 -11.99 -4.56 -24.79
CA ALA A 350 -12.97 -3.76 -25.49
C ALA A 350 -13.03 -2.32 -24.95
N LYS A 351 -12.92 -2.14 -23.63
CA LYS A 351 -12.88 -0.82 -22.99
C LYS A 351 -11.64 0.00 -23.37
N SER A 352 -10.47 -0.63 -23.44
CA SER A 352 -9.21 0.07 -23.79
C SER A 352 -9.21 0.61 -25.23
N LYS A 353 -10.00 0.02 -26.14
CA LYS A 353 -10.19 0.53 -27.50
C LYS A 353 -11.14 1.73 -27.60
N LEU A 354 -11.96 1.97 -26.58
CA LEU A 354 -13.00 3.00 -26.58
C LEU A 354 -12.55 4.30 -25.89
N GLN A 355 -11.44 4.29 -25.16
CA GLN A 355 -10.86 5.50 -24.56
C GLN A 355 -9.71 5.99 -25.45
N PRO A 356 -9.84 7.13 -26.16
CA PRO A 356 -8.71 7.73 -26.86
C PRO A 356 -7.68 8.21 -25.82
N VAL A 357 -6.41 7.97 -26.14
CA VAL A 357 -5.21 8.35 -25.36
C VAL A 357 -5.19 9.82 -25.01
#